data_AF-A0A958VR70-F1
#
_entry.id   AF-A0A958VR70-F1
#
_cell.length_a   1.000
_cell.length_b   1.000
_cell.length_c   1.000
_cell.angle_alpha   90.00
_cell.angle_beta   90.00
_cell.angle_gamma   90.00
#
_symmetry.space_group_name_H-M   'P 1'
#
loop_
_entity.id
_entity.type
_entity.pdbx_description
1 polymer ?
#
loop_
_entity_poly.entity_id
_entity_poly.type
_entity_poly.pdbx_seq_one_letter_code
_entity_poly.pdbx_strand_id
1 'polypeptide(L)'
;PAFEKANSPVRITYIDAKLQQPTSQFAYYLEPIIKEPKGGFAVNGVTDILQYEKDKFFVIERAYSSGWGTQGNTVKIFRVDISDASNTLNSNSLKDEMYVSAHKELLFDLETIRGQLTENIIDNIEGISFGPLLPNGNKSLILVADNNFNQLGEQINQFILFEIVD
;
A
#
# COMPACT_ATOMS: atom_id res chain seq x y z
N PRO A 1 -12.96 11.60 -15.02
CA PRO A 1 -13.72 11.29 -13.80
C PRO A 1 -12.87 11.63 -12.56
N ALA A 2 -13.20 12.70 -11.87
CA ALA A 2 -12.65 12.97 -10.55
C ALA A 2 -13.38 12.04 -9.57
N PHE A 3 -12.70 10.98 -9.13
CA PHE A 3 -13.24 10.08 -8.13
C PHE A 3 -13.32 10.85 -6.79
N GLU A 4 -14.48 10.78 -6.11
CA GLU A 4 -14.62 11.36 -4.77
C GLU A 4 -13.58 10.75 -3.83
N LYS A 5 -12.97 11.59 -2.98
CA LYS A 5 -11.99 11.13 -1.99
C LYS A 5 -12.66 10.10 -1.08
N ALA A 6 -12.10 8.88 -1.00
CA ALA A 6 -12.65 7.85 -0.13
C ALA A 6 -12.66 8.35 1.32
N ASN A 7 -13.83 8.36 1.97
CA ASN A 7 -13.94 8.66 3.40
C ASN A 7 -13.64 7.39 4.22
N SER A 8 -12.43 6.86 4.04
CA SER A 8 -11.96 5.61 4.65
C SER A 8 -10.61 5.85 5.33
N PRO A 9 -10.60 6.55 6.48
CA PRO A 9 -9.37 6.79 7.21
C PRO A 9 -8.85 5.49 7.84
N VAL A 10 -7.56 5.24 7.64
CA VAL A 10 -6.76 4.21 8.30
C VAL A 10 -5.96 4.87 9.42
N ARG A 11 -5.84 4.22 10.57
CA ARG A 11 -4.94 4.65 11.66
C ARG A 11 -3.75 3.70 11.71
N ILE A 12 -2.54 4.25 11.57
CA ILE A 12 -1.31 3.47 11.65
C ILE A 12 -0.64 3.78 12.99
N THR A 13 -0.48 2.77 13.83
CA THR A 13 0.03 2.91 15.21
C THR A 13 1.47 2.41 15.29
N TYR A 14 2.36 3.26 15.79
CA TYR A 14 3.71 2.84 16.15
C TYR A 14 3.72 2.32 17.58
N ILE A 15 4.16 1.06 17.74
CA ILE A 15 4.37 0.41 19.03
C ILE A 15 5.87 0.38 19.29
N ASP A 16 6.30 1.04 20.36
CA ASP A 16 7.70 1.02 20.76
C ASP A 16 8.04 -0.35 21.34
N ALA A 17 8.98 -1.05 20.72
CA ALA A 17 9.34 -2.42 21.10
C ALA A 17 10.01 -2.52 22.49
N LYS A 18 10.69 -1.45 22.95
CA LYS A 18 11.34 -1.42 24.28
C LYS A 18 10.33 -1.12 25.37
N LEU A 19 9.43 -0.17 25.13
CA LEU A 19 8.38 0.23 26.07
C LEU A 19 7.17 -0.72 26.03
N GLN A 20 7.04 -1.52 24.96
CA GLN A 20 5.92 -2.43 24.70
C GLN A 20 4.55 -1.74 24.71
N GLN A 21 4.51 -0.50 24.25
CA GLN A 21 3.29 0.31 24.24
C GLN A 21 3.23 1.20 23.00
N PRO A 22 2.04 1.61 22.56
CA PRO A 22 1.91 2.58 21.49
C PRO A 22 2.43 3.95 21.94
N THR A 23 3.19 4.64 21.10
CA THR A 23 3.74 5.98 21.43
C THR A 23 3.36 7.05 20.42
N SER A 24 2.99 6.65 19.21
CA SER A 24 2.42 7.56 18.23
C SER A 24 1.48 6.83 17.29
N GLN A 25 0.60 7.61 16.66
CA GLN A 25 -0.29 7.11 15.65
C GLN A 25 -0.65 8.25 14.70
N PHE A 26 -0.78 7.96 13.42
CA PHE A 26 -1.19 8.94 12.42
C PHE A 26 -2.36 8.42 11.59
N ALA A 27 -3.16 9.36 11.08
CA ALA A 27 -4.25 9.08 10.15
C ALA A 27 -3.75 9.09 8.71
N TYR A 28 -4.24 8.15 7.91
CA TYR A 28 -3.91 7.95 6.51
C TYR A 28 -5.21 7.76 5.71
N TYR A 29 -5.34 8.37 4.54
CA TYR A 29 -6.53 8.20 3.69
C TYR A 29 -6.20 7.34 2.47
N LEU A 30 -7.04 6.34 2.21
CA LEU A 30 -6.96 5.50 1.01
C LEU A 30 -7.32 6.28 -0.25
N GLU A 31 -6.75 5.89 -1.39
CA GLU A 31 -7.25 6.32 -2.69
C GLU A 31 -8.62 5.66 -2.99
N PRO A 32 -9.45 6.29 -3.83
CA PRO A 32 -10.69 5.68 -4.28
C PRO A 32 -10.42 4.47 -5.18
N ILE A 33 -11.36 3.52 -5.17
CA ILE A 33 -11.38 2.43 -6.14
C ILE A 33 -11.75 3.01 -7.50
N ILE A 34 -10.83 2.92 -8.46
CA ILE A 34 -11.03 3.47 -9.81
C ILE A 34 -11.57 2.44 -10.82
N LYS A 35 -11.49 1.15 -10.47
CA LYS A 35 -11.92 0.04 -11.32
C LYS A 35 -13.29 -0.43 -10.86
N GLU A 36 -14.34 -0.08 -11.58
CA GLU A 36 -15.70 -0.51 -11.24
C GLU A 36 -15.84 -2.04 -11.24
N PRO A 37 -16.44 -2.66 -10.21
CA PRO A 37 -16.60 -4.11 -10.16
C PRO A 37 -17.69 -4.60 -11.09
N LYS A 38 -17.41 -5.63 -11.89
CA LYS A 38 -18.40 -6.33 -12.71
C LYS A 38 -19.25 -7.30 -11.88
N GLY A 39 -18.69 -7.82 -10.78
CA GLY A 39 -19.36 -8.75 -9.88
C GLY A 39 -19.96 -8.10 -8.62
N GLY A 40 -20.09 -6.76 -8.59
CA GLY A 40 -20.73 -6.03 -7.49
C GLY A 40 -19.95 -5.97 -6.18
N PHE A 41 -18.68 -6.39 -6.14
CA PHE A 41 -17.83 -6.30 -4.97
C PHE A 41 -16.49 -5.63 -5.30
N ALA A 42 -16.11 -4.62 -4.52
CA ALA A 42 -14.79 -4.03 -4.57
C ALA A 42 -14.34 -3.58 -3.18
N VAL A 43 -13.03 -3.58 -2.95
CA VAL A 43 -12.39 -3.17 -1.69
C VAL A 43 -11.03 -2.52 -1.99
N ASN A 44 -10.61 -1.56 -1.17
CA ASN A 44 -9.24 -1.02 -1.16
C ASN A 44 -8.72 -1.00 0.28
N GLY A 45 -7.41 -1.15 0.45
CA GLY A 45 -6.75 -1.13 1.75
C GLY A 45 -5.24 -1.00 1.64
N VAL A 46 -4.61 -0.67 2.77
CA VAL A 46 -3.16 -0.76 2.93
C VAL A 46 -2.80 -2.23 3.11
N THR A 47 -1.96 -2.78 2.24
CA THR A 47 -1.52 -4.18 2.34
C THR A 47 -0.17 -4.32 3.02
N ASP A 48 0.71 -3.33 2.90
CA ASP A 48 1.97 -3.30 3.64
C ASP A 48 2.58 -1.89 3.71
N ILE A 49 3.53 -1.68 4.63
CA ILE A 49 4.21 -0.41 4.93
C ILE A 49 5.70 -0.64 5.21
N LEU A 50 6.57 0.15 4.58
CA LEU A 50 8.02 0.13 4.80
C LEU A 50 8.53 1.53 5.14
N GLN A 51 9.09 1.69 6.33
CA GLN A 51 9.79 2.93 6.70
C GLN A 51 11.17 2.97 6.01
N TYR A 52 11.46 4.06 5.29
CA TYR A 52 12.75 4.25 4.61
C TYR A 52 13.59 5.40 5.18
N GLU A 53 12.94 6.32 5.90
CA GLU A 53 13.55 7.39 6.67
C GLU A 53 12.66 7.65 7.88
N LYS A 54 13.16 8.39 8.88
CA LYS A 54 12.31 8.88 9.95
C LYS A 54 11.09 9.60 9.34
N ASP A 55 9.91 9.23 9.81
CA ASP A 55 8.61 9.80 9.41
C ASP A 55 8.26 9.66 7.91
N LYS A 56 9.02 8.86 7.13
CA LYS A 56 8.75 8.64 5.71
C LYS A 56 8.67 7.16 5.36
N PHE A 57 7.65 6.82 4.58
CA PHE A 57 7.26 5.44 4.31
C PHE A 57 6.94 5.21 2.83
N PHE A 58 7.21 4.01 2.36
CA PHE A 58 6.50 3.42 1.23
C PHE A 58 5.27 2.70 1.77
N VAL A 59 4.10 3.00 1.20
CA VAL A 59 2.84 2.33 1.55
C VAL A 59 2.28 1.68 0.29
N ILE A 60 1.94 0.40 0.37
CA ILE A 60 1.22 -0.29 -0.69
C ILE A 60 -0.28 -0.16 -0.44
N GLU A 61 -1.01 0.38 -1.41
CA GLU A 61 -2.45 0.18 -1.49
C GLU A 61 -2.79 -0.83 -2.58
N ARG A 62 -3.67 -1.77 -2.25
CA ARG A 62 -4.25 -2.70 -3.21
C ARG A 62 -5.76 -2.59 -3.18
N ALA A 63 -6.31 -2.26 -4.34
CA ALA A 63 -7.73 -2.39 -4.60
C ALA A 63 -8.00 -3.70 -5.36
N TYR A 64 -9.08 -4.40 -4.99
CA TYR A 64 -9.64 -5.52 -5.74
C TYR A 64 -11.04 -5.19 -6.22
N SER A 65 -11.32 -5.45 -7.50
CA SER A 65 -12.65 -5.31 -8.10
C SER A 65 -13.07 -6.61 -8.76
N SER A 66 -14.20 -7.18 -8.34
CA SER A 66 -14.66 -8.50 -8.77
C SER A 66 -15.15 -8.53 -10.23
N GLY A 67 -15.08 -9.71 -10.85
CA GLY A 67 -15.56 -9.96 -12.21
C GLY A 67 -14.59 -9.59 -13.34
N TRP A 68 -13.32 -9.34 -13.01
CA TRP A 68 -12.24 -9.05 -13.97
C TRP A 68 -11.22 -10.18 -14.12
N GLY A 69 -11.48 -11.36 -13.54
CA GLY A 69 -10.51 -12.47 -13.51
C GLY A 69 -9.20 -12.06 -12.82
N THR A 70 -8.06 -12.44 -13.41
CA THR A 70 -6.70 -12.10 -12.94
C THR A 70 -6.35 -10.61 -13.06
N GLN A 71 -7.24 -9.80 -13.64
CA GLN A 71 -7.06 -8.34 -13.77
C GLN A 71 -7.87 -7.55 -12.74
N GLY A 72 -8.40 -8.19 -11.70
CA GLY A 72 -9.19 -7.54 -10.66
C GLY A 72 -8.40 -6.59 -9.76
N ASN A 73 -7.11 -6.84 -9.56
CA ASN A 73 -6.28 -6.02 -8.69
C ASN A 73 -5.83 -4.72 -9.37
N THR A 74 -5.65 -3.69 -8.55
CA THR A 74 -4.93 -2.45 -8.84
C THR A 74 -4.01 -2.21 -7.67
N VAL A 75 -2.69 -2.15 -7.89
CA VAL A 75 -1.69 -2.00 -6.83
C VAL A 75 -0.87 -0.75 -7.09
N LYS A 76 -0.75 0.10 -6.07
CA LYS A 76 0.00 1.35 -6.12
C LYS A 76 0.91 1.46 -4.91
N ILE A 77 2.09 2.04 -5.12
CA ILE A 77 3.04 2.39 -4.08
C ILE A 77 2.98 3.91 -3.90
N PHE A 78 2.82 4.34 -2.66
CA PHE A 78 2.81 5.74 -2.30
C PHE A 78 4.04 6.09 -1.47
N ARG A 79 4.56 7.28 -1.71
CA ARG A 79 5.45 7.98 -0.78
C ARG A 79 4.58 8.69 0.26
N VAL A 80 4.82 8.39 1.53
CA VAL A 80 4.05 8.94 2.65
C VAL A 80 4.99 9.67 3.60
N ASP A 81 4.64 10.90 3.95
CA ASP A 81 5.37 11.74 4.90
C ASP A 81 4.42 12.12 6.06
N ILE A 82 4.84 11.82 7.29
CA ILE A 82 4.07 12.08 8.51
C ILE A 82 4.66 13.20 9.37
N SER A 83 5.66 13.94 8.87
CA SER A 83 6.39 14.96 9.65
C SER A 83 5.46 16.03 10.24
N ASP A 84 4.40 16.39 9.52
CA ASP A 84 3.39 17.36 9.95
C ASP A 84 2.06 16.71 10.38
N ALA A 85 1.99 15.37 10.40
CA ALA A 85 0.77 14.67 10.77
C ALA A 85 0.50 14.79 12.28
N SER A 86 -0.79 14.94 12.63
CA SER A 86 -1.19 14.96 14.04
C SER A 86 -1.06 13.57 14.67
N ASN A 87 -0.62 13.52 15.93
CA ASN A 87 -0.63 12.27 16.70
C ASN A 87 -2.04 11.96 17.20
N THR A 88 -2.70 10.98 16.58
CA THR A 88 -4.09 10.60 16.89
C THR A 88 -4.19 9.47 17.93
N LEU A 89 -3.11 9.14 18.64
CA LEU A 89 -3.08 8.00 19.55
C LEU A 89 -4.14 8.11 20.66
N ASN A 90 -4.30 9.31 21.23
CA ASN A 90 -5.26 9.58 22.31
C ASN A 90 -6.66 9.95 21.79
N SER A 91 -6.85 9.99 20.46
CA SER A 91 -8.14 10.25 19.84
C SER A 91 -9.00 8.99 19.86
N ASN A 92 -10.17 9.08 20.48
CA ASN A 92 -11.14 7.98 20.50
C ASN A 92 -11.81 7.81 19.12
N SER A 93 -11.96 8.89 18.37
CA SER A 93 -12.62 8.92 17.07
C SER A 93 -11.99 9.96 16.17
N LEU A 94 -11.91 9.68 14.87
CA LEU A 94 -11.50 10.66 13.85
C LEU A 94 -12.68 11.46 13.29
N LYS A 95 -13.93 11.08 13.62
CA LYS A 95 -15.12 11.64 12.95
C LYS A 95 -15.35 13.12 13.25
N ASP A 96 -15.17 13.51 14.50
CA ASP A 96 -15.54 14.83 15.02
C ASP A 96 -14.31 15.60 15.57
N GLU A 97 -13.10 15.12 15.25
CA GLU A 97 -11.83 15.72 15.66
C GLU A 97 -11.13 16.39 14.47
N MET A 98 -10.53 17.56 14.69
CA MET A 98 -9.64 18.16 13.70
C MET A 98 -8.24 17.59 13.83
N TYR A 99 -7.70 17.05 12.75
CA TYR A 99 -6.34 16.53 12.68
C TYR A 99 -5.75 16.73 11.30
N VAL A 100 -4.42 16.72 11.23
CA VAL A 100 -3.66 16.68 9.99
C VAL A 100 -3.34 15.21 9.68
N SER A 101 -3.83 14.70 8.55
CA SER A 101 -3.46 13.37 8.07
C SER A 101 -2.07 13.36 7.46
N ALA A 102 -1.48 12.18 7.31
CA ALA A 102 -0.25 11.99 6.54
C ALA A 102 -0.36 12.60 5.13
N HIS A 103 0.74 13.21 4.67
CA HIS A 103 0.88 13.64 3.29
C HIS A 103 1.25 12.42 2.44
N LYS A 104 0.59 12.28 1.28
CA LYS A 104 0.73 11.11 0.42
C LYS A 104 0.90 11.55 -1.03
N GLU A 105 1.81 10.89 -1.74
CA GLU A 105 2.07 11.08 -3.17
C GLU A 105 2.19 9.72 -3.87
N LEU A 106 1.57 9.58 -5.04
CA LEU A 106 1.72 8.37 -5.86
C LEU A 106 3.16 8.28 -6.37
N LEU A 107 3.87 7.24 -5.95
CA LEU A 107 5.24 6.99 -6.38
C LEU A 107 5.27 6.06 -7.60
N PHE A 108 4.45 5.00 -7.57
CA PHE A 108 4.47 3.99 -8.61
C PHE A 108 3.11 3.28 -8.75
N ASP A 109 2.70 2.99 -10.00
CA ASP A 109 1.50 2.23 -10.32
C ASP A 109 1.93 0.95 -11.05
N LEU A 110 1.65 -0.23 -10.49
CA LEU A 110 2.10 -1.49 -11.07
C LEU A 110 1.47 -1.76 -12.45
N GLU A 111 0.37 -1.08 -12.79
CA GLU A 111 -0.22 -1.16 -14.13
C GLU A 111 0.79 -0.75 -15.21
N THR A 112 1.70 0.19 -14.93
CA THR A 112 2.70 0.67 -15.91
C THR A 112 3.72 -0.41 -16.31
N ILE A 113 3.86 -1.47 -15.52
CA ILE A 113 4.77 -2.59 -15.78
C ILE A 113 4.04 -3.93 -15.94
N ARG A 114 2.71 -3.94 -16.08
CA ARG A 114 1.93 -5.18 -16.18
C ARG A 114 2.52 -6.17 -17.19
N GLY A 115 2.94 -5.68 -18.36
CA GLY A 115 3.55 -6.51 -19.42
C GLY A 115 4.89 -7.17 -19.07
N GLN A 116 5.50 -6.83 -17.93
CA GLN A 116 6.77 -7.36 -17.44
C GLN A 116 6.57 -8.33 -16.27
N LEU A 117 5.35 -8.42 -15.72
CA LEU A 117 5.05 -9.31 -14.61
C LEU A 117 4.80 -10.74 -15.11
N THR A 118 4.96 -11.72 -14.21
CA THR A 118 4.62 -13.12 -14.51
C THR A 118 3.19 -13.20 -15.00
N GLU A 119 3.00 -13.76 -16.21
CA GLU A 119 1.69 -13.93 -16.87
C GLU A 119 0.89 -12.63 -17.06
N ASN A 120 1.54 -11.47 -16.97
CA ASN A 120 0.91 -10.15 -16.98
C ASN A 120 -0.10 -9.93 -15.84
N ILE A 121 0.09 -10.63 -14.71
CA ILE A 121 -0.79 -10.58 -13.55
C ILE A 121 -0.19 -9.64 -12.50
N ILE A 122 -1.00 -8.67 -12.07
CA ILE A 122 -0.78 -7.93 -10.81
C ILE A 122 -1.59 -8.67 -9.77
N ASP A 123 -0.94 -9.44 -8.90
CA ASP A 123 -1.64 -10.29 -7.94
C ASP A 123 -1.70 -9.67 -6.53
N ASN A 124 -1.93 -10.51 -5.53
CA ASN A 124 -2.10 -10.19 -4.13
C ASN A 124 -0.78 -9.71 -3.50
N ILE A 125 -0.28 -8.55 -3.91
CA ILE A 125 0.93 -7.93 -3.34
C ILE A 125 0.69 -7.56 -1.87
N GLU A 126 1.37 -8.25 -0.96
CA GLU A 126 1.21 -8.15 0.51
C GLU A 126 2.53 -7.98 1.26
N GLY A 127 3.63 -7.81 0.53
CA GLY A 127 4.93 -7.58 1.14
C GLY A 127 5.75 -6.56 0.39
N ILE A 128 6.47 -5.72 1.13
CA ILE A 128 7.51 -4.80 0.66
C ILE A 128 8.69 -4.82 1.63
N SER A 129 9.91 -4.92 1.09
CA SER A 129 11.12 -4.79 1.89
C SER A 129 12.29 -4.27 1.04
N PHE A 130 13.29 -3.71 1.70
CA PHE A 130 14.59 -3.51 1.06
C PHE A 130 15.27 -4.85 0.80
N GLY A 131 15.84 -4.98 -0.38
CA GLY A 131 16.81 -6.03 -0.68
C GLY A 131 18.25 -5.56 -0.42
N PRO A 132 19.25 -6.37 -0.83
CA PRO A 132 20.65 -5.97 -0.78
C PRO A 132 20.92 -4.79 -1.72
N LEU A 133 22.06 -4.12 -1.53
CA LEU A 133 22.56 -3.19 -2.54
C LEU A 133 22.86 -3.95 -3.84
N LEU A 134 22.46 -3.36 -4.96
CA LEU A 134 22.79 -3.86 -6.28
C LEU A 134 24.28 -3.63 -6.58
N PRO A 135 24.88 -4.33 -7.57
CA PRO A 135 26.30 -4.17 -7.89
C PRO A 135 26.73 -2.74 -8.27
N ASN A 136 25.79 -1.90 -8.69
CA ASN A 136 26.01 -0.48 -8.99
C ASN A 136 25.92 0.43 -7.75
N GLY A 137 25.65 -0.13 -6.57
CA GLY A 137 25.53 0.59 -5.30
C GLY A 137 24.11 1.05 -4.95
N ASN A 138 23.15 0.93 -5.88
CA ASN A 138 21.77 1.37 -5.66
C ASN A 138 21.02 0.40 -4.72
N LYS A 139 20.05 0.93 -3.97
CA LYS A 139 19.18 0.11 -3.12
C LYS A 139 18.22 -0.68 -3.99
N SER A 140 17.94 -1.92 -3.61
CA SER A 140 16.84 -2.68 -4.19
C SER A 140 15.61 -2.67 -3.29
N LEU A 141 14.44 -2.77 -3.93
CA LEU A 141 13.15 -2.93 -3.28
C LEU A 141 12.51 -4.21 -3.81
N ILE A 142 12.01 -5.04 -2.91
CA ILE A 142 11.38 -6.32 -3.26
C ILE A 142 9.91 -6.24 -2.85
N LEU A 143 9.02 -6.56 -3.78
CA LEU A 143 7.62 -6.85 -3.49
C LEU A 143 7.36 -8.35 -3.58
N VAL A 144 6.39 -8.84 -2.83
CA VAL A 144 5.91 -10.22 -2.92
C VAL A 144 4.39 -10.29 -3.03
N ALA A 145 3.93 -11.15 -3.94
CA ALA A 145 2.53 -11.57 -4.03
C ALA A 145 2.32 -12.91 -3.33
N ASP A 146 1.26 -13.00 -2.53
CA ASP A 146 0.71 -14.26 -2.00
C ASP A 146 -0.30 -14.85 -3.01
N ASN A 147 -0.33 -16.16 -3.18
CA ASN A 147 -1.36 -16.83 -3.98
C ASN A 147 -2.58 -17.28 -3.16
N ASN A 148 -2.57 -17.01 -1.85
CA ASN A 148 -3.62 -17.36 -0.88
C ASN A 148 -3.97 -18.85 -0.86
N PHE A 149 -3.12 -19.72 -1.42
CA PHE A 149 -3.43 -21.11 -1.73
C PHE A 149 -4.79 -21.29 -2.43
N ASN A 150 -5.18 -20.35 -3.27
CA ASN A 150 -6.52 -20.29 -3.83
C ASN A 150 -6.78 -21.44 -4.81
N GLN A 151 -7.88 -22.16 -4.59
CA GLN A 151 -8.30 -23.30 -5.41
C GLN A 151 -9.40 -22.93 -6.41
N LEU A 152 -10.03 -21.77 -6.26
CA LEU A 152 -11.20 -21.35 -7.02
C LEU A 152 -10.88 -20.37 -8.16
N GLY A 153 -9.64 -19.91 -8.23
CA GLY A 153 -9.15 -19.01 -9.27
C GLY A 153 -7.63 -18.99 -9.31
N GLU A 154 -7.09 -18.51 -10.42
CA GLU A 154 -5.65 -18.34 -10.61
C GLU A 154 -5.15 -17.18 -9.75
N GLN A 155 -4.23 -17.51 -8.85
CA GLN A 155 -3.39 -16.57 -8.13
C GLN A 155 -1.96 -17.11 -8.10
N ILE A 156 -0.98 -16.23 -8.20
CA ILE A 156 0.43 -16.60 -8.36
C ILE A 156 1.30 -16.03 -7.24
N ASN A 157 2.27 -16.82 -6.81
CA ASN A 157 3.38 -16.33 -6.00
C ASN A 157 4.38 -15.64 -6.93
N GLN A 158 4.68 -14.38 -6.66
CA GLN A 158 5.56 -13.56 -7.50
C GLN A 158 6.45 -12.69 -6.63
N PHE A 159 7.73 -12.58 -7.00
CA PHE A 159 8.64 -11.58 -6.46
C PHE A 159 8.95 -10.54 -7.53
N ILE A 160 8.81 -9.26 -7.18
CA ILE A 160 9.10 -8.14 -8.08
C ILE A 160 10.26 -7.36 -7.49
N LEU A 161 11.36 -7.29 -8.24
CA LEU A 161 12.56 -6.56 -7.84
C LEU A 161 12.61 -5.21 -8.57
N PHE A 162 12.73 -4.14 -7.80
CA PHE A 162 13.00 -2.80 -8.31
C PHE A 162 14.39 -2.35 -7.89
N GLU A 163 15.00 -1.55 -8.76
CA GLU A 163 16.11 -0.68 -8.41
C GLU A 163 15.56 0.69 -8.00
N ILE A 164 16.05 1.23 -6.90
CA ILE A 164 15.78 2.62 -6.50
C ILE A 164 16.90 3.49 -7.06
N VAL A 165 16.54 4.40 -7.96
CA VAL A 165 17.44 5.41 -8.53
C VAL A 165 17.16 6.77 -7.92
N ASP A 166 18.23 7.52 -7.62
CA ASP A 166 18.18 8.93 -7.20
C ASP A 166 18.07 9.89 -8.40
#